data_AF-A0A929PI99-F1
#
_entry.id   AF-A0A929PI99-F1
#
_cell.length_a   1.000
_cell.length_b   1.000
_cell.length_c   1.000
_cell.angle_alpha   90.00
_cell.angle_beta   90.00
_cell.angle_gamma   90.00
#
_symmetry.space_group_name_H-M   'P 1'
#
loop_
_entity.id
_entity.type
_entity.pdbx_description
1 polymer ?
#
loop_
_entity_poly.entity_id
_entity_poly.type
_entity_poly.pdbx_seq_one_letter_code
_entity_poly.pdbx_strand_id
1 'polypeptide(L)'
;FLDNQALTTIRSEAKEGDFSHSFISSFVTDIHYVGGQSYIFPLYLYSVTKKSNLNPVVINFLIEIHDKTPSHENIFYYIYAVLHSPTYRKRYEAFLKIDFPRVPLTADRDLFKTLCGLGSELVSLHLMKSPELDNFITEFKGEGDNIVATIDKNSYKNCKLSINKTQYFEGIPEDVYNFHIGGYQVCQKWLKDRKGRQLTEEEIAHYQKIVVALNDTIKIMSEIDAVIEGHGGWPLG
;
A
#
# COMPACT_ATOMS: atom_id res chain seq x y z
N PHE A 1 -7.80 1.09 -22.56
CA PHE A 1 -8.44 0.56 -21.34
C PHE A 1 -9.19 1.69 -20.67
N LEU A 2 -10.39 1.43 -20.15
CA LEU A 2 -11.15 2.44 -19.40
C LEU A 2 -10.46 2.66 -18.05
N ASP A 3 -10.41 3.91 -17.59
CA ASP A 3 -9.82 4.25 -16.29
C ASP A 3 -10.62 3.57 -15.16
N ASN A 4 -9.94 2.79 -14.33
CA ASN A 4 -10.55 2.06 -13.22
C ASN A 4 -9.50 1.80 -12.15
N GLN A 5 -9.95 1.77 -10.90
CA GLN A 5 -9.15 1.36 -9.75
C GLN A 5 -9.65 0.00 -9.28
N ALA A 6 -8.73 -0.87 -8.88
CA ALA A 6 -9.08 -2.17 -8.32
C ALA A 6 -8.26 -2.47 -7.08
N LEU A 7 -8.95 -2.85 -6.00
CA LEU A 7 -8.31 -3.44 -4.84
C LEU A 7 -7.93 -4.87 -5.20
N THR A 8 -6.69 -5.22 -4.95
CA THR A 8 -6.19 -6.58 -5.07
C THR A 8 -5.86 -7.11 -3.69
N THR A 9 -6.36 -8.30 -3.37
CA THR A 9 -6.04 -9.00 -2.12
C THR A 9 -6.04 -10.50 -2.29
N ILE A 10 -5.52 -11.22 -1.31
CA ILE A 10 -5.65 -12.67 -1.22
C ILE A 10 -6.95 -13.05 -0.50
N ARG A 11 -7.43 -14.28 -0.73
CA ARG A 11 -8.56 -14.84 0.01
C ARG A 11 -8.19 -15.19 1.44
N SER A 12 -7.01 -15.75 1.67
CA SER A 12 -6.55 -16.09 3.00
C SER A 12 -5.03 -16.07 3.07
N GLU A 13 -4.48 -15.63 4.20
CA GLU A 13 -3.05 -15.74 4.49
C GLU A 13 -2.75 -17.12 5.10
N ALA A 14 -2.46 -18.10 4.25
CA ALA A 14 -2.19 -19.47 4.71
C ALA A 14 -0.75 -19.67 5.22
N LYS A 15 0.17 -18.73 4.97
CA LYS A 15 1.57 -18.84 5.40
C LYS A 15 1.78 -18.12 6.73
N GLU A 16 2.82 -18.51 7.46
CA GLU A 16 3.27 -17.74 8.64
C GLU A 16 3.72 -16.35 8.20
N GLY A 17 2.98 -15.32 8.62
CA GLY A 17 3.27 -13.91 8.34
C GLY A 17 2.08 -13.00 8.65
N ASP A 18 2.35 -11.71 8.84
CA ASP A 18 1.32 -10.69 9.02
C ASP A 18 0.64 -10.38 7.68
N PHE A 19 -0.68 -10.22 7.71
CA PHE A 19 -1.44 -9.82 6.52
C PHE A 19 -0.95 -8.45 6.01
N SER A 20 -0.42 -8.43 4.79
CA SER A 20 0.03 -7.20 4.10
C SER A 20 -0.38 -7.16 2.63
N HIS A 21 -1.22 -8.10 2.22
CA HIS A 21 -1.55 -8.40 0.83
C HIS A 21 -2.78 -7.62 0.35
N SER A 22 -2.80 -6.30 0.54
CA SER A 22 -3.86 -5.43 0.03
C SER A 22 -3.26 -4.28 -0.77
N PHE A 23 -3.38 -4.32 -2.10
CA PHE A 23 -2.73 -3.35 -2.98
C PHE A 23 -3.67 -2.82 -4.05
N ILE A 24 -3.45 -1.58 -4.48
CA ILE A 24 -4.27 -0.91 -5.50
C ILE A 24 -3.62 -1.09 -6.88
N SER A 25 -4.45 -1.24 -7.92
CA SER A 25 -3.98 -1.19 -9.30
C SER A 25 -4.91 -0.35 -10.17
N SER A 26 -4.32 0.41 -11.10
CA SER A 26 -5.02 1.07 -12.22
C SER A 26 -4.86 0.30 -13.55
N PHE A 27 -4.26 -0.89 -13.51
CA PHE A 27 -3.97 -1.73 -14.67
C PHE A 27 -4.47 -3.16 -14.45
N VAL A 28 -4.53 -3.93 -15.53
CA VAL A 28 -4.75 -5.38 -15.44
C VAL A 28 -3.58 -6.02 -14.69
N THR A 29 -3.88 -6.85 -13.70
CA THR A 29 -2.88 -7.49 -12.84
C THR A 29 -2.77 -8.98 -13.13
N ASP A 30 -1.58 -9.54 -12.93
CA ASP A 30 -1.37 -10.99 -12.94
C ASP A 30 -2.04 -11.66 -11.73
N ILE A 31 -2.34 -12.96 -11.83
CA ILE A 31 -2.91 -13.73 -10.72
C ILE A 31 -1.96 -13.81 -9.51
N HIS A 32 -0.65 -13.60 -9.68
CA HIS A 32 0.34 -13.60 -8.59
C HIS A 32 0.77 -12.20 -8.15
N TYR A 33 -0.03 -11.16 -8.43
CA TYR A 33 0.31 -9.77 -8.14
C TYR A 33 0.61 -9.47 -6.66
N VAL A 34 -0.24 -9.94 -5.72
CA VAL A 34 -0.09 -9.72 -4.27
C VAL A 34 0.03 -11.02 -3.47
N GLY A 35 0.41 -12.14 -4.09
CA GLY A 35 0.55 -13.42 -3.37
C GLY A 35 0.40 -14.63 -4.27
N GLY A 36 -0.01 -15.77 -3.68
CA GLY A 36 -0.22 -17.01 -4.42
C GLY A 36 -1.42 -16.93 -5.39
N GLN A 37 -2.51 -16.30 -4.96
CA GLN A 37 -3.67 -16.01 -5.82
C GLN A 37 -4.28 -14.66 -5.43
N SER A 38 -4.22 -13.73 -6.37
CA SER A 38 -4.73 -12.37 -6.25
C SER A 38 -6.18 -12.35 -6.73
N TYR A 39 -7.05 -11.82 -5.89
CA TYR A 39 -8.44 -11.53 -6.19
C TYR A 39 -8.58 -10.04 -6.43
N ILE A 40 -9.31 -9.69 -7.48
CA ILE A 40 -9.42 -8.32 -7.98
C ILE A 40 -10.84 -7.84 -7.70
N PHE A 41 -10.95 -6.74 -6.95
CA PHE A 41 -12.17 -6.06 -6.59
C PHE A 41 -12.16 -4.68 -7.28
N PRO A 42 -12.59 -4.59 -8.55
CA PRO A 42 -12.63 -3.33 -9.27
C PRO A 42 -13.68 -2.41 -8.65
N LEU A 43 -13.42 -1.10 -8.62
CA LEU A 43 -14.38 -0.10 -8.15
C LEU A 43 -15.61 -0.05 -9.06
N TYR A 44 -15.38 -0.17 -10.37
CA TYR A 44 -16.43 -0.16 -11.38
C TYR A 44 -16.44 -1.45 -12.22
N LEU A 45 -17.65 -1.94 -12.49
CA LEU A 45 -17.91 -2.96 -13.50
C LEU A 45 -18.33 -2.28 -14.80
N TYR A 46 -17.72 -2.73 -15.90
CA TYR A 46 -18.01 -2.25 -17.24
C TYR A 46 -18.68 -3.37 -18.03
N SER A 47 -19.96 -3.18 -18.34
CA SER A 47 -20.68 -3.97 -19.33
C SER A 47 -21.05 -3.05 -20.50
N VAL A 48 -22.35 -2.81 -20.72
CA VAL A 48 -22.86 -1.76 -21.62
C VAL A 48 -22.76 -0.39 -20.94
N THR A 49 -22.85 -0.34 -19.61
CA THR A 49 -22.72 0.88 -18.81
C THR A 49 -21.71 0.69 -17.68
N LYS A 50 -21.18 1.80 -17.17
CA LYS A 50 -20.33 1.84 -15.97
C LYS A 50 -21.21 1.75 -14.73
N LYS A 51 -21.04 0.71 -13.91
CA LYS A 51 -21.77 0.53 -12.65
C LYS A 51 -20.80 0.34 -11.49
N SER A 52 -21.12 0.93 -10.33
CA SER A 52 -20.36 0.68 -9.09
C SER A 52 -20.41 -0.81 -8.70
N ASN A 53 -19.27 -1.35 -8.28
CA ASN A 53 -19.13 -2.70 -7.75
C ASN A 53 -19.32 -2.76 -6.22
N LEU A 54 -19.63 -1.63 -5.59
CA LEU A 54 -19.88 -1.57 -4.15
C LEU A 54 -21.26 -2.16 -3.81
N ASN A 55 -21.37 -2.78 -2.64
CA ASN A 55 -22.61 -3.35 -2.17
C ASN A 55 -23.65 -2.23 -1.90
N PRO A 56 -24.83 -2.23 -2.57
CA PRO A 56 -25.85 -1.20 -2.37
C PRO A 56 -26.32 -1.04 -0.92
N VAL A 57 -26.31 -2.12 -0.13
CA VAL A 57 -26.67 -2.07 1.29
C VAL A 57 -25.69 -1.20 2.08
N VAL A 58 -24.39 -1.31 1.79
CA VAL A 58 -23.34 -0.48 2.41
C VAL A 58 -23.49 0.97 1.99
N ILE A 59 -23.76 1.22 0.70
CA ILE A 59 -24.00 2.58 0.20
C ILE A 59 -25.18 3.21 0.93
N ASN A 60 -26.31 2.50 1.02
CA ASN A 60 -27.52 3.03 1.65
C ASN A 60 -27.31 3.30 3.15
N PHE A 61 -26.66 2.38 3.87
CA PHE A 61 -26.27 2.60 5.26
C PHE A 61 -25.43 3.88 5.42
N LEU A 62 -24.42 4.06 4.56
CA LEU A 62 -23.59 5.27 4.60
C LEU A 62 -24.38 6.54 4.21
N ILE A 63 -25.35 6.45 3.31
CA ILE A 63 -26.23 7.59 2.99
C ILE A 63 -27.09 7.98 4.20
N GLU A 64 -27.63 7.02 4.93
CA GLU A 64 -28.48 7.28 6.10
C GLU A 64 -27.72 7.95 7.24
N ILE A 65 -26.45 7.57 7.43
CA ILE A 65 -25.63 8.10 8.53
C ILE A 65 -24.87 9.37 8.15
N HIS A 66 -24.80 9.81 6.89
CA HIS A 66 -24.03 10.99 6.47
C HIS A 66 -24.92 12.09 5.88
N ASP A 67 -24.65 13.36 6.19
CA ASP A 67 -25.42 14.50 5.63
C ASP A 67 -25.24 14.67 4.11
N LYS A 68 -24.14 14.13 3.57
CA LYS A 68 -23.85 14.09 2.14
C LYS A 68 -23.52 12.66 1.74
N THR A 69 -24.11 12.20 0.64
CA THR A 69 -23.79 10.90 0.05
C THR A 69 -22.30 10.80 -0.26
N PRO A 70 -21.56 9.85 0.35
CA PRO A 70 -20.17 9.61 0.00
C PRO A 70 -20.05 9.16 -1.47
N SER A 71 -18.99 9.58 -2.15
CA SER A 71 -18.68 9.03 -3.48
C SER A 71 -18.28 7.55 -3.36
N HIS A 72 -18.35 6.81 -4.46
CA HIS A 72 -17.87 5.42 -4.48
C HIS A 72 -16.38 5.34 -4.15
N GLU A 73 -15.60 6.33 -4.61
CA GLU A 73 -14.19 6.49 -4.29
C GLU A 73 -13.96 6.66 -2.78
N ASN A 74 -14.77 7.47 -2.08
CA ASN A 74 -14.62 7.63 -0.64
C ASN A 74 -14.82 6.31 0.11
N ILE A 75 -15.83 5.52 -0.25
CA ILE A 75 -16.10 4.20 0.35
C ILE A 75 -14.94 3.25 0.05
N PHE A 76 -14.42 3.28 -1.17
CA PHE A 76 -13.27 2.48 -1.58
C PHE A 76 -11.99 2.87 -0.82
N TYR A 77 -11.74 4.16 -0.62
CA TYR A 77 -10.59 4.65 0.15
C TYR A 77 -10.71 4.35 1.64
N TYR A 78 -11.91 4.42 2.20
CA TYR A 78 -12.17 3.93 3.56
C TYR A 78 -11.78 2.46 3.72
N ILE A 79 -12.23 1.59 2.80
CA ILE A 79 -11.85 0.18 2.77
C ILE A 79 -10.33 0.03 2.71
N TYR A 80 -9.67 0.80 1.85
CA TYR A 80 -8.22 0.75 1.69
C TYR A 80 -7.48 1.15 2.97
N ALA A 81 -7.93 2.20 3.66
CA ALA A 81 -7.38 2.65 4.93
C ALA A 81 -7.51 1.58 6.02
N VAL A 82 -8.70 0.98 6.19
CA VAL A 82 -8.91 -0.08 7.19
C VAL A 82 -8.00 -1.29 6.92
N LEU A 83 -7.85 -1.70 5.66
CA LEU A 83 -6.94 -2.80 5.29
C LEU A 83 -5.45 -2.44 5.47
N HIS A 84 -5.12 -1.17 5.65
CA HIS A 84 -3.77 -0.69 5.95
C HIS A 84 -3.50 -0.47 7.44
N SER A 85 -4.51 -0.54 8.31
CA SER A 85 -4.31 -0.45 9.75
C SER A 85 -3.53 -1.68 10.31
N PRO A 86 -2.36 -1.49 10.93
CA PRO A 86 -1.68 -2.54 11.68
C PRO A 86 -2.54 -3.14 12.80
N THR A 87 -3.27 -2.31 13.55
CA THR A 87 -4.13 -2.80 14.64
C THR A 87 -5.31 -3.64 14.13
N TYR A 88 -5.92 -3.31 12.99
CA TYR A 88 -6.90 -4.15 12.31
C TYR A 88 -6.31 -5.51 11.95
N ARG A 89 -5.19 -5.51 11.23
CA ARG A 89 -4.52 -6.73 10.74
C ARG A 89 -4.20 -7.68 11.89
N LYS A 90 -3.70 -7.15 12.99
CA LYS A 90 -3.38 -7.90 14.21
C LYS A 90 -4.64 -8.41 14.91
N ARG A 91 -5.66 -7.56 15.09
CA ARG A 91 -6.88 -7.92 15.82
C ARG A 91 -7.67 -9.02 15.11
N TYR A 92 -7.75 -8.95 13.78
CA TYR A 92 -8.55 -9.87 12.97
C TYR A 92 -7.70 -10.94 12.27
N GLU A 93 -6.45 -11.14 12.69
CA GLU A 93 -5.49 -12.06 12.08
C GLU A 93 -6.07 -13.47 11.86
N ALA A 94 -6.73 -14.03 12.88
CA ALA A 94 -7.33 -15.36 12.80
C ALA A 94 -8.38 -15.46 11.68
N PHE A 95 -9.14 -14.40 11.42
CA PHE A 95 -10.12 -14.36 10.34
C PHE A 95 -9.45 -14.16 8.97
N LEU A 96 -8.43 -13.30 8.91
CA LEU A 96 -7.65 -13.03 7.69
C LEU A 96 -6.89 -14.27 7.18
N LYS A 97 -6.61 -15.23 8.07
CA LYS A 97 -6.04 -16.55 7.71
C LYS A 97 -7.07 -17.54 7.15
N ILE A 98 -8.36 -17.28 7.29
CA ILE A 98 -9.43 -18.24 6.94
C ILE A 98 -10.15 -17.82 5.65
N ASP A 99 -10.53 -16.55 5.52
CA ASP A 99 -11.33 -16.05 4.39
C ASP A 99 -11.09 -14.57 4.15
N PHE A 100 -11.76 -14.02 3.12
CA PHE A 100 -11.54 -12.63 2.69
C PHE A 100 -11.60 -11.63 3.85
N PRO A 101 -10.78 -10.55 3.80
CA PRO A 101 -10.85 -9.48 4.78
C PRO A 101 -12.26 -8.91 4.90
N ARG A 102 -12.76 -8.87 6.13
CA ARG A 102 -14.04 -8.24 6.45
C ARG A 102 -13.78 -6.87 7.05
N VAL A 103 -14.20 -5.83 6.34
CA VAL A 103 -14.01 -4.44 6.77
C VAL A 103 -15.19 -4.02 7.66
N PRO A 104 -14.96 -3.69 8.95
CA PRO A 104 -15.98 -3.10 9.79
C PRO A 104 -16.45 -1.78 9.19
N LEU A 105 -17.74 -1.47 9.33
CA LEU A 105 -18.28 -0.15 9.01
C LEU A 105 -18.45 0.63 10.30
N THR A 106 -18.18 1.92 10.26
CA THR A 106 -18.40 2.83 11.39
C THR A 106 -19.64 3.69 11.18
N ALA A 107 -20.37 3.95 12.27
CA ALA A 107 -21.42 4.96 12.32
C ALA A 107 -20.88 6.37 12.66
N ASP A 108 -19.62 6.45 13.08
CA ASP A 108 -18.94 7.71 13.38
C ASP A 108 -18.55 8.41 12.07
N ARG A 109 -19.19 9.56 11.84
CA ARG A 109 -19.06 10.34 10.60
C ARG A 109 -17.65 10.90 10.43
N ASP A 110 -17.05 11.35 11.52
CA ASP A 110 -15.75 12.01 11.51
C ASP A 110 -14.64 10.97 11.33
N LEU A 111 -14.77 9.82 11.99
CA LEU A 111 -13.89 8.67 11.76
C LEU A 111 -13.93 8.22 10.29
N PHE A 112 -15.13 8.00 9.73
CA PHE A 112 -15.28 7.58 8.34
C PHE A 112 -14.61 8.58 7.38
N LYS A 113 -14.92 9.87 7.53
CA LYS A 113 -14.39 10.93 6.65
C LYS A 113 -12.87 11.03 6.73
N THR A 114 -12.30 10.91 7.93
CA THR A 114 -10.85 10.97 8.14
C THR A 114 -10.17 9.78 7.49
N LEU A 115 -10.71 8.57 7.67
CA LEU A 115 -10.20 7.36 7.03
C LEU A 115 -10.34 7.38 5.49
N CYS A 116 -11.39 8.00 4.94
CA CYS A 116 -11.45 8.24 3.49
C CYS A 116 -10.28 9.09 2.99
N GLY A 117 -9.91 10.15 3.73
CA GLY A 117 -8.79 11.03 3.39
C GLY A 117 -7.46 10.27 3.40
N LEU A 118 -7.14 9.62 4.51
CA LEU A 118 -5.91 8.82 4.68
C LEU A 118 -5.83 7.67 3.66
N GLY A 119 -6.95 7.02 3.37
CA GLY A 119 -7.03 5.99 2.34
C GLY A 119 -6.80 6.53 0.93
N SER A 120 -7.24 7.76 0.64
CA SER A 120 -7.01 8.42 -0.64
C SER A 120 -5.53 8.75 -0.83
N GLU A 121 -4.87 9.22 0.22
CA GLU A 121 -3.43 9.48 0.23
C GLU A 121 -2.64 8.20 -0.02
N LEU A 122 -2.96 7.11 0.69
CA LEU A 122 -2.35 5.79 0.45
C LEU A 122 -2.54 5.31 -1.00
N VAL A 123 -3.75 5.44 -1.56
CA VAL A 123 -4.00 5.10 -2.97
C VAL A 123 -3.14 5.93 -3.91
N SER A 124 -3.03 7.24 -3.66
CA SER A 124 -2.21 8.15 -4.48
C SER A 124 -0.72 7.79 -4.43
N LEU A 125 -0.19 7.45 -3.25
CA LEU A 125 1.18 6.98 -3.07
C LEU A 125 1.41 5.67 -3.82
N HIS A 126 0.56 4.67 -3.62
CA HIS A 126 0.74 3.33 -4.20
C HIS A 126 0.48 3.27 -5.71
N LEU A 127 -0.25 4.23 -6.28
CA LEU A 127 -0.37 4.42 -7.74
C LEU A 127 0.75 5.28 -8.34
N MET A 128 1.73 5.72 -7.52
CA MET A 128 2.82 6.62 -7.92
C MET A 128 2.31 7.95 -8.50
N LYS A 129 1.21 8.49 -7.96
CA LYS A 129 0.54 9.72 -8.42
C LYS A 129 0.66 10.88 -7.43
N SER A 130 1.08 10.61 -6.19
CA SER A 130 1.21 11.66 -5.17
C SER A 130 2.33 12.64 -5.54
N PRO A 131 2.11 13.97 -5.44
CA PRO A 131 3.16 14.95 -5.64
C PRO A 131 4.27 14.87 -4.59
N GLU A 132 3.96 14.33 -3.40
CA GLU A 132 4.96 14.15 -2.33
C GLU A 132 6.10 13.22 -2.72
N LEU A 133 5.89 12.34 -3.72
CA LEU A 133 6.92 11.41 -4.20
C LEU A 133 8.14 12.14 -4.76
N ASP A 134 7.99 13.38 -5.23
CA ASP A 134 9.10 14.20 -5.74
C ASP A 134 9.92 14.86 -4.62
N ASN A 135 9.46 14.79 -3.36
CA ASN A 135 10.19 15.26 -2.18
C ASN A 135 11.11 14.16 -1.64
N PHE A 136 12.20 13.87 -2.37
CA PHE A 136 13.10 12.78 -2.01
C PHE A 136 13.70 12.93 -0.61
N ILE A 137 13.61 11.85 0.17
CA ILE A 137 14.28 11.73 1.47
C ILE A 137 15.65 11.04 1.36
N THR A 138 16.05 10.67 0.14
CA THR A 138 17.29 9.96 -0.15
C THR A 138 18.11 10.68 -1.20
N GLU A 139 19.42 10.44 -1.18
CA GLU A 139 20.35 10.88 -2.22
C GLU A 139 21.06 9.66 -2.82
N PHE A 140 21.23 9.63 -4.14
CA PHE A 140 22.07 8.63 -4.80
C PHE A 140 23.50 9.17 -4.94
N LYS A 141 24.47 8.47 -4.36
CA LYS A 141 25.86 8.93 -4.22
C LYS A 141 26.86 7.91 -4.75
N GLY A 142 28.05 8.41 -5.05
CA GLY A 142 29.21 7.64 -5.50
C GLY A 142 29.45 7.71 -7.00
N GLU A 143 30.69 7.44 -7.41
CA GLU A 143 31.10 7.41 -8.81
C GLU A 143 31.15 5.97 -9.32
N GLY A 144 30.69 5.75 -10.55
CA GLY A 144 30.66 4.42 -11.16
C GLY A 144 29.73 4.32 -12.36
N ASP A 145 29.46 3.09 -12.77
CA ASP A 145 28.69 2.73 -13.95
C ASP A 145 27.19 2.52 -13.68
N ASN A 146 26.73 2.71 -12.43
CA ASN A 146 25.38 2.40 -11.96
C ASN A 146 24.96 0.94 -12.13
N ILE A 147 25.90 0.01 -12.32
CA ILE A 147 25.59 -1.41 -12.44
C ILE A 147 25.30 -1.99 -11.06
N VAL A 148 24.12 -2.61 -10.93
CA VAL A 148 23.69 -3.26 -9.69
C VAL A 148 24.44 -4.57 -9.51
N ALA A 149 25.20 -4.69 -8.42
CA ALA A 149 25.89 -5.90 -8.01
C ALA A 149 24.94 -6.85 -7.24
N THR A 150 25.52 -7.81 -6.51
CA THR A 150 24.73 -8.65 -5.62
C THR A 150 24.25 -7.83 -4.41
N ILE A 151 22.94 -7.79 -4.20
CA ILE A 151 22.31 -7.19 -3.03
C ILE A 151 22.09 -8.28 -1.98
N ASP A 152 22.66 -8.11 -0.80
CA ASP A 152 22.50 -9.00 0.35
C ASP A 152 22.33 -8.21 1.65
N LYS A 153 22.31 -8.91 2.79
CA LYS A 153 22.14 -8.31 4.12
C LYS A 153 23.21 -7.29 4.51
N ASN A 154 24.39 -7.34 3.90
CA ASN A 154 25.49 -6.41 4.16
C ASN A 154 25.43 -5.17 3.26
N SER A 155 24.57 -5.16 2.24
CA SER A 155 24.42 -4.02 1.33
C SER A 155 23.78 -2.82 2.03
N TYR A 156 22.99 -3.04 3.08
CA TYR A 156 22.38 -1.98 3.88
C TYR A 156 23.13 -1.77 5.20
N LYS A 157 23.65 -0.56 5.44
CA LYS A 157 24.30 -0.15 6.69
C LYS A 157 24.14 1.34 6.90
N ASN A 158 23.89 1.78 8.14
CA ASN A 158 23.86 3.19 8.51
C ASN A 158 22.97 4.04 7.59
N CYS A 159 21.74 3.58 7.33
CA CYS A 159 20.78 4.22 6.42
C CYS A 159 21.26 4.34 4.96
N LYS A 160 22.23 3.52 4.54
CA LYS A 160 22.73 3.45 3.16
C LYS A 160 22.48 2.08 2.57
N LEU A 161 21.90 2.01 1.38
CA LEU A 161 21.79 0.78 0.59
C LEU A 161 22.70 0.85 -0.63
N SER A 162 23.76 0.05 -0.60
CA SER A 162 24.76 -0.02 -1.67
C SER A 162 24.23 -0.83 -2.85
N ILE A 163 24.32 -0.27 -4.05
CA ILE A 163 24.02 -1.01 -5.28
C ILE A 163 25.25 -1.78 -5.77
N ASN A 164 26.46 -1.28 -5.48
CA ASN A 164 27.75 -1.90 -5.77
C ASN A 164 28.81 -1.40 -4.78
N LYS A 165 30.10 -1.53 -5.09
CA LYS A 165 31.19 -1.16 -4.16
C LYS A 165 31.34 0.35 -3.93
N THR A 166 30.95 1.18 -4.90
CA THR A 166 31.22 2.62 -4.89
C THR A 166 29.95 3.46 -4.82
N GLN A 167 28.79 2.90 -5.16
CA GLN A 167 27.53 3.63 -5.31
C GLN A 167 26.42 3.09 -4.42
N TYR A 168 25.63 4.02 -3.86
CA TYR A 168 24.60 3.72 -2.86
C TYR A 168 23.51 4.79 -2.80
N PHE A 169 22.33 4.39 -2.34
CA PHE A 169 21.29 5.30 -1.87
C PHE A 169 21.53 5.60 -0.38
N GLU A 170 21.62 6.86 -0.01
CA GLU A 170 21.75 7.34 1.37
C GLU A 170 20.44 7.91 1.88
N GLY A 171 20.15 7.76 3.17
CA GLY A 171 18.99 8.35 3.84
C GLY A 171 17.78 7.42 3.92
N ILE A 172 17.93 6.12 3.67
CA ILE A 172 16.83 5.15 3.79
C ILE A 172 16.66 4.78 5.26
N PRO A 173 15.55 5.18 5.93
CA PRO A 173 15.29 4.80 7.32
C PRO A 173 15.21 3.29 7.52
N GLU A 174 15.49 2.80 8.73
CA GLU A 174 15.57 1.36 9.01
C GLU A 174 14.20 0.67 8.91
N ASP A 175 13.14 1.31 9.39
CA ASP A 175 11.75 0.85 9.24
C ASP A 175 11.33 0.78 7.77
N VAL A 176 11.72 1.76 6.94
CA VAL A 176 11.51 1.75 5.49
C VAL A 176 12.28 0.62 4.81
N TYR A 177 13.55 0.44 5.14
CA TYR A 177 14.35 -0.65 4.61
C TYR A 177 13.74 -2.00 4.97
N ASN A 178 13.30 -2.17 6.20
CA ASN A 178 12.71 -3.40 6.73
C ASN A 178 11.22 -3.56 6.39
N PHE A 179 10.62 -2.64 5.62
CA PHE A 179 9.21 -2.75 5.25
C PHE A 179 8.98 -3.88 4.25
N HIS A 180 7.97 -4.70 4.52
CA HIS A 180 7.61 -5.86 3.71
C HIS A 180 6.21 -5.71 3.13
N ILE A 181 6.07 -6.13 1.87
CA ILE A 181 4.77 -6.41 1.25
C ILE A 181 4.78 -7.89 0.89
N GLY A 182 3.97 -8.65 1.61
CA GLY A 182 4.10 -10.11 1.64
C GLY A 182 5.51 -10.56 2.01
N GLY A 183 6.04 -11.53 1.27
CA GLY A 183 7.40 -12.03 1.48
C GLY A 183 8.52 -11.13 0.95
N TYR A 184 8.21 -9.95 0.42
CA TYR A 184 9.20 -9.09 -0.24
C TYR A 184 9.55 -7.87 0.59
N GLN A 185 10.82 -7.80 0.99
CA GLN A 185 11.44 -6.57 1.48
C GLN A 185 11.64 -5.61 0.31
N VAL A 186 10.83 -4.56 0.22
CA VAL A 186 10.62 -3.78 -1.01
C VAL A 186 11.92 -3.13 -1.51
N CYS A 187 12.61 -2.39 -0.63
CA CYS A 187 13.86 -1.69 -0.95
C CYS A 187 14.95 -2.64 -1.47
N GLN A 188 15.08 -3.82 -0.86
CA GLN A 188 16.07 -4.82 -1.25
C GLN A 188 15.68 -5.53 -2.56
N LYS A 189 14.42 -5.99 -2.67
CA LYS A 189 13.92 -6.78 -3.78
C LYS A 189 14.03 -6.02 -5.11
N TRP A 190 13.69 -4.74 -5.11
CA TRP A 190 13.70 -3.92 -6.33
C TRP A 190 15.10 -3.85 -6.98
N LEU A 191 16.15 -3.70 -6.17
CA LEU A 191 17.53 -3.70 -6.65
C LEU A 191 18.01 -5.12 -7.00
N LYS A 192 17.65 -6.12 -6.18
CA LYS A 192 18.03 -7.52 -6.42
C LYS A 192 17.55 -8.02 -7.79
N ASP A 193 16.36 -7.62 -8.21
CA ASP A 193 15.78 -7.97 -9.53
C ASP A 193 16.46 -7.27 -10.71
N ARG A 194 17.33 -6.30 -10.43
CA ARG A 194 18.10 -5.55 -11.42
C ARG A 194 19.58 -5.89 -11.41
N LYS A 195 19.99 -6.95 -10.70
CA LYS A 195 21.38 -7.41 -10.68
C LYS A 195 21.94 -7.57 -12.10
N GLY A 196 23.11 -6.98 -12.34
CA GLY A 196 23.82 -6.98 -13.62
C GLY A 196 23.32 -5.93 -14.62
N ARG A 197 22.27 -5.17 -14.30
CA ARG A 197 21.76 -4.07 -15.13
C ARG A 197 22.32 -2.74 -14.63
N GLN A 198 22.53 -1.82 -15.55
CA GLN A 198 22.80 -0.41 -15.29
C GLN A 198 21.49 0.32 -14.98
N LEU A 199 21.43 1.07 -13.88
CA LEU A 199 20.28 1.93 -13.57
C LEU A 199 20.37 3.23 -14.38
N THR A 200 19.25 3.61 -15.00
CA THR A 200 19.08 4.94 -15.60
C THR A 200 18.79 5.99 -14.53
N GLU A 201 18.92 7.27 -14.89
CA GLU A 201 18.52 8.38 -14.00
C GLU A 201 17.03 8.29 -13.61
N GLU A 202 16.18 7.89 -14.55
CA GLU A 202 14.76 7.66 -14.30
C GLU A 202 14.53 6.50 -13.30
N GLU A 203 15.28 5.40 -13.42
CA GLU A 203 15.20 4.27 -12.49
C GLU A 203 15.72 4.64 -11.08
N ILE A 204 16.77 5.46 -11.00
CA ILE A 204 17.30 6.00 -9.74
C ILE A 204 16.24 6.88 -9.08
N ALA A 205 15.69 7.87 -9.81
CA ALA A 205 14.63 8.74 -9.31
C ALA A 205 13.40 7.94 -8.90
N HIS A 206 12.99 6.95 -9.70
CA HIS A 206 11.87 6.08 -9.38
C HIS A 206 12.10 5.26 -8.10
N TYR A 207 13.33 4.77 -7.87
CA TYR A 207 13.67 4.11 -6.61
C TYR A 207 13.55 5.06 -5.41
N GLN A 208 14.01 6.31 -5.55
CA GLN A 208 13.86 7.33 -4.50
C GLN A 208 12.37 7.59 -4.21
N LYS A 209 11.52 7.68 -5.24
CA LYS A 209 10.06 7.77 -5.07
C LYS A 209 9.47 6.58 -4.30
N ILE A 210 9.94 5.36 -4.57
CA ILE A 210 9.50 4.17 -3.82
C ILE A 210 9.86 4.32 -2.34
N VAL A 211 11.07 4.81 -2.01
CA VAL A 211 11.48 5.03 -0.62
C VAL A 211 10.57 6.06 0.07
N VAL A 212 10.20 7.15 -0.61
CA VAL A 212 9.22 8.13 -0.10
C VAL A 212 7.85 7.47 0.12
N ALA A 213 7.35 6.72 -0.86
CA ALA A 213 6.06 6.04 -0.76
C ALA A 213 6.00 5.12 0.45
N LEU A 214 7.04 4.31 0.70
CA LEU A 214 7.11 3.42 1.86
C LEU A 214 7.14 4.20 3.17
N ASN A 215 7.96 5.25 3.25
CA ASN A 215 8.07 6.11 4.42
C ASN A 215 6.73 6.75 4.79
N ASP A 216 6.02 7.30 3.82
CA ASP A 216 4.75 7.97 4.07
C ASP A 216 3.62 6.97 4.30
N THR A 217 3.65 5.79 3.66
CA THR A 217 2.76 4.67 3.98
C THR A 217 2.90 4.26 5.46
N ILE A 218 4.12 4.13 6.00
CA ILE A 218 4.33 3.80 7.43
C ILE A 218 3.71 4.87 8.35
N LYS A 219 3.90 6.15 8.02
CA LYS A 219 3.32 7.26 8.80
C LYS A 219 1.80 7.23 8.76
N ILE A 220 1.21 7.11 7.56
CA ILE A 220 -0.25 7.10 7.40
C ILE A 220 -0.86 5.87 8.07
N MET A 221 -0.21 4.70 8.01
CA MET A 221 -0.65 3.51 8.75
C MET A 221 -0.71 3.76 10.25
N SER A 222 0.28 4.48 10.80
CA SER A 222 0.31 4.86 12.22
C SER A 222 -0.77 5.89 12.56
N GLU A 223 -1.02 6.84 11.66
CA GLU A 223 -2.08 7.84 11.80
C GLU A 223 -3.48 7.22 11.76
N ILE A 224 -3.71 6.27 10.85
CA ILE A 224 -4.96 5.49 10.78
C ILE A 224 -5.23 4.82 12.13
N ASP A 225 -4.24 4.14 12.71
CA ASP A 225 -4.38 3.50 14.01
C ASP A 225 -4.68 4.51 15.12
N ALA A 226 -4.00 5.66 15.13
CA ALA A 226 -4.21 6.71 16.13
C ALA A 226 -5.61 7.33 16.04
N VAL A 227 -6.10 7.58 14.82
CA VAL A 227 -7.45 8.08 14.57
C VAL A 227 -8.48 7.06 15.05
N ILE A 228 -8.30 5.77 14.74
CA ILE A 228 -9.25 4.73 15.16
C ILE A 228 -9.30 4.60 16.68
N GLU A 229 -8.15 4.61 17.35
CA GLU A 229 -8.09 4.59 18.82
C GLU A 229 -8.76 5.83 19.43
N GLY A 230 -8.53 7.02 18.86
CA GLY A 230 -9.16 8.27 19.29
C GLY A 230 -10.69 8.28 19.17
N HIS A 231 -11.25 7.41 18.31
CA HIS A 231 -12.70 7.24 18.10
C HIS A 231 -13.25 5.98 18.80
N GLY A 232 -12.56 5.44 19.81
CA GLY A 232 -13.05 4.33 20.64
C GLY A 232 -12.58 2.94 20.19
N GLY A 233 -11.65 2.87 19.24
CA GLY A 233 -10.98 1.65 18.83
C GLY A 233 -11.85 0.68 18.02
N TRP A 234 -11.37 -0.56 17.90
CA TRP A 234 -12.05 -1.59 17.12
C TRP A 234 -13.24 -2.21 17.87
N PRO A 235 -14.36 -2.49 17.19
CA PRO A 235 -15.49 -3.16 17.81
C PRO A 235 -15.08 -4.54 18.35
N LEU A 236 -15.72 -4.96 19.45
CA LEU A 236 -15.59 -6.33 19.96
C LEU A 236 -16.11 -7.30 18.90
N GLY A 237 -15.28 -8.30 18.58
CA GLY A 237 -15.56 -9.31 17.55
C GLY A 237 -16.57 -10.35 17.98
#